data_AF-A0A9W8DP36-F1
#
_entry.id   AF-A0A9W8DP36-F1
#
_cell.length_a   1.000
_cell.length_b   1.000
_cell.length_c   1.000
_cell.angle_alpha   90.00
_cell.angle_beta   90.00
_cell.angle_gamma   90.00
#
_symmetry.space_group_name_H-M   'P 1'
#
loop_
_entity.id
_entity.type
_entity.pdbx_description
1 polymer ?
#
loop_
_entity_poly.entity_id
_entity_poly.type
_entity_poly.pdbx_seq_one_letter_code
_entity_poly.pdbx_strand_id
1 'polypeptide(L)'
;MTLSRLCLRRFHTGQVLREPSQVPQLYLQVLQAFPSQREAQQFLRRVTGRGRTAPALPTTVPPLSLPPRSKPAASKRVLPEADWVASLLNPTRQLIALVVVPTGLSPTHQAQVAQTLVNLVPLGLSPVVLLQPCYTRTAGPAATTTSASCAEDPAVDATVRDRLQQQCLAFVARIEAVPGGLARPIPAGTVFRWSVADPHRIDTDLGPVMTSLKSHRIPVLTPLGVRASESGLATAVLPTDRALGALARRMSQDACGIPAVTPSAPTVDKERTAAPPLPPAVPAEACRVILVTPATPWWPAALTPRLDLGQLNFINLEDEYPRIRSALTGLLADRPTTSHTATDHAKARTALYTLDMIRDCLGVLPTTSSALLVTPDSVGRSIQNWITDKPIALRQASSAAGEVGVPPSGPLITTTRFSDLPATANSGSVALDTTASQRPSALVLRHGLKVT
;
A
#
# COMPACT_ATOMS: atom_id res chain seq x y z
N MET A 1 -60.16 5.94 -19.62
CA MET A 1 -59.09 6.05 -18.60
C MET A 1 -57.77 5.71 -19.25
N THR A 2 -57.01 6.73 -19.65
CA THR A 2 -55.73 6.60 -20.37
C THR A 2 -54.81 7.68 -19.82
N LEU A 3 -53.80 7.25 -19.04
CA LEU A 3 -52.85 8.14 -18.37
C LEU A 3 -51.84 8.68 -19.38
N SER A 4 -51.88 10.00 -19.54
CA SER A 4 -50.98 10.84 -20.31
C SER A 4 -49.54 10.70 -19.79
N ARG A 5 -48.61 10.30 -20.66
CA ARG A 5 -47.17 10.26 -20.38
C ARG A 5 -46.60 11.68 -20.32
N LEU A 6 -46.37 12.18 -19.11
CA LEU A 6 -45.58 13.38 -18.83
C LEU A 6 -44.10 13.12 -19.15
N CYS A 7 -43.62 13.65 -20.27
CA CYS A 7 -42.19 13.76 -20.58
C CYS A 7 -41.58 14.90 -19.75
N LEU A 8 -40.95 14.56 -18.63
CA LEU A 8 -40.08 15.45 -17.87
C LEU A 8 -38.72 15.57 -18.59
N ARG A 9 -38.59 16.58 -19.46
CA ARG A 9 -37.28 17.06 -19.92
C ARG A 9 -36.58 17.76 -18.76
N ARG A 10 -35.64 17.09 -18.11
CA ARG A 10 -34.67 17.72 -17.20
C ARG A 10 -33.72 18.58 -18.03
N PHE A 11 -33.86 19.90 -17.93
CA PHE A 11 -32.84 20.84 -18.37
C PHE A 11 -31.59 20.66 -17.49
N HIS A 12 -30.46 20.30 -18.09
CA HIS A 12 -29.14 20.36 -17.45
C HIS A 12 -28.62 21.80 -17.52
N THR A 13 -29.20 22.69 -16.71
CA THR A 13 -28.59 23.98 -16.39
C THR A 13 -27.98 23.85 -15.01
N GLY A 14 -26.76 23.36 -14.97
CA GLY A 14 -25.95 23.26 -13.76
C GLY A 14 -24.51 23.20 -14.19
N GLN A 15 -23.90 24.37 -14.41
CA GLN A 15 -22.46 24.47 -14.27
C GLN A 15 -22.13 23.93 -12.89
N VAL A 16 -21.61 22.71 -12.84
CA VAL A 16 -20.93 22.20 -11.67
C VAL A 16 -19.77 23.16 -11.47
N LEU A 17 -19.92 24.07 -10.51
CA LEU A 17 -18.79 24.76 -9.91
C LEU A 17 -17.78 23.66 -9.60
N ARG A 18 -16.73 23.60 -10.43
CA ARG A 18 -15.69 22.59 -10.32
C ARG A 18 -15.25 22.59 -8.87
N GLU A 19 -15.40 21.45 -8.19
CA GLU A 19 -14.64 21.22 -6.98
C GLU A 19 -13.19 21.60 -7.31
N PRO A 20 -12.52 22.40 -6.45
CA PRO A 20 -11.11 22.69 -6.64
C PRO A 20 -10.41 21.36 -6.90
N SER A 21 -9.64 21.28 -7.99
CA SER A 21 -8.96 20.05 -8.39
C SER A 21 -8.36 19.38 -7.15
N GLN A 22 -8.81 18.17 -6.82
CA GLN A 22 -8.42 17.47 -5.58
C GLN A 22 -6.89 17.30 -5.48
N VAL A 23 -6.21 17.38 -6.62
CA VAL A 23 -4.76 17.27 -6.79
C VAL A 23 -3.99 18.29 -5.94
N PRO A 24 -4.14 19.63 -6.09
CA PRO A 24 -3.57 20.62 -5.18
C PRO A 24 -3.83 20.37 -3.70
N GLN A 25 -5.06 20.00 -3.32
CA GLN A 25 -5.39 19.75 -1.91
C GLN A 25 -4.65 18.54 -1.36
N LEU A 26 -4.45 17.52 -2.19
CA LEU A 26 -3.71 16.32 -1.83
C LEU A 26 -2.20 16.59 -1.72
N TYR A 27 -1.62 17.36 -2.65
CA TYR A 27 -0.24 17.85 -2.50
C TYR A 27 -0.09 18.72 -1.25
N LEU A 28 -1.06 19.58 -0.94
CA LEU A 28 -1.07 20.36 0.30
C LEU A 28 -1.17 19.47 1.53
N GLN A 29 -1.99 18.42 1.52
CA GLN A 29 -2.09 17.45 2.62
C GLN A 29 -0.76 16.73 2.86
N VAL A 30 -0.03 16.44 1.77
CA VAL A 30 1.33 15.88 1.82
C VAL A 30 2.33 16.89 2.38
N LEU A 31 2.28 18.14 1.94
CA LEU A 31 3.17 19.19 2.44
C LEU A 31 2.86 19.56 3.89
N GLN A 32 1.58 19.51 4.28
CA GLN A 32 1.10 19.68 5.66
C GLN A 32 1.46 18.50 6.57
N ALA A 33 1.90 17.37 6.03
CA ALA A 33 2.43 16.27 6.82
C ALA A 33 3.76 16.60 7.52
N PHE A 34 4.26 17.83 7.39
CA PHE A 34 5.54 18.30 7.93
C PHE A 34 6.70 17.33 7.67
N PRO A 35 6.94 16.87 6.43
CA PRO A 35 8.24 16.29 6.12
C PRO A 35 9.32 17.27 6.54
N SER A 36 10.40 16.77 7.16
CA SER A 36 11.59 17.61 7.29
C SER A 36 11.99 18.11 5.91
N GLN A 37 12.56 19.32 5.83
CA GLN A 37 13.01 19.88 4.55
C GLN A 37 13.91 18.90 3.77
N ARG A 38 14.73 18.12 4.51
CA ARG A 38 15.56 17.04 3.96
C ARG A 38 14.74 15.93 3.28
N GLU A 39 13.62 15.51 3.85
CA GLU A 39 12.74 14.47 3.30
C GLU A 39 11.98 14.96 2.08
N ALA A 40 11.41 16.16 2.15
CA ALA A 40 10.78 16.77 0.99
C ALA A 40 11.78 16.84 -0.18
N GLN A 41 13.00 17.30 0.07
CA GLN A 41 14.06 17.30 -0.94
C GLN A 41 14.44 15.89 -1.43
N GLN A 42 14.50 14.89 -0.55
CA GLN A 42 14.78 13.50 -0.96
C GLN A 42 13.67 12.90 -1.81
N PHE A 43 12.41 13.11 -1.43
CA PHE A 43 11.26 12.70 -2.21
C PHE A 43 11.28 13.34 -3.59
N LEU A 44 11.48 14.66 -3.64
CA LEU A 44 11.59 15.41 -4.90
C LEU A 44 12.74 14.90 -5.76
N ARG A 45 13.91 14.58 -5.19
CA ARG A 45 15.03 14.00 -5.93
C ARG A 45 14.69 12.63 -6.53
N ARG A 46 13.89 11.81 -5.83
CA ARG A 46 13.42 10.51 -6.34
C ARG A 46 12.41 10.66 -7.48
N VAL A 47 11.40 11.50 -7.28
CA VAL A 47 10.31 11.71 -8.24
C VAL A 47 10.79 12.42 -9.51
N THR A 48 11.64 13.44 -9.36
CA THR A 48 12.12 14.24 -10.50
C THR A 48 13.34 13.63 -11.18
N GLY A 49 14.02 12.67 -10.54
CA GLY A 49 15.30 12.12 -10.99
C GLY A 49 16.46 13.13 -11.04
N ARG A 50 16.22 14.41 -10.73
CA ARG A 50 17.21 15.49 -10.75
C ARG A 50 18.00 15.46 -9.44
N GLY A 51 19.13 14.76 -9.45
CA GLY A 51 20.02 14.65 -8.29
C GLY A 51 21.06 13.54 -8.40
N ARG A 52 20.81 12.53 -9.24
CA ARG A 52 21.89 11.69 -9.76
C ARG A 52 22.63 12.53 -10.80
N THR A 53 23.64 13.28 -10.37
CA THR A 53 24.73 13.64 -11.30
C THR A 53 25.15 12.33 -11.94
N ALA A 54 24.98 12.22 -13.27
CA ALA A 54 25.47 11.06 -14.01
C ALA A 54 26.89 10.77 -13.51
N PRO A 55 27.24 9.51 -13.19
CA PRO A 55 28.61 9.18 -12.82
C PRO A 55 29.49 9.78 -13.91
N ALA A 56 30.34 10.74 -13.52
CA ALA A 56 31.22 11.41 -14.47
C ALA A 56 31.93 10.30 -15.23
N LEU A 57 31.70 10.21 -16.54
CA LEU A 57 32.45 9.27 -17.35
C LEU A 57 33.92 9.49 -17.01
N PRO A 58 34.70 8.44 -16.69
CA PRO A 58 36.13 8.59 -16.44
C PRO A 58 36.73 9.16 -17.71
N THR A 59 36.92 10.48 -17.72
CA THR A 59 37.53 11.19 -18.82
C THR A 59 39.01 11.00 -18.60
N THR A 60 39.52 9.91 -19.16
CA THR A 60 40.95 9.60 -19.23
C THR A 60 41.58 10.61 -20.18
N VAL A 61 41.97 11.78 -19.65
CA VAL A 61 42.81 12.75 -20.37
C VAL A 61 44.21 12.69 -19.77
N PRO A 62 45.29 12.57 -20.57
CA PRO A 62 46.64 12.47 -20.06
C PRO A 62 47.13 13.81 -19.45
N PRO A 63 48.14 13.76 -18.57
CA PRO A 63 48.54 14.90 -17.75
C PRO A 63 49.36 15.89 -18.57
N LEU A 64 48.82 17.08 -18.83
CA LEU A 64 49.62 18.25 -19.19
C LEU A 64 49.33 19.42 -18.23
N SER A 65 50.36 19.70 -17.42
CA SER A 65 50.84 20.98 -16.91
C SER A 65 49.84 22.12 -16.62
N LEU A 66 49.78 22.45 -15.32
CA LEU A 66 49.00 23.50 -14.65
C LEU A 66 49.35 24.94 -15.07
N PRO A 67 48.36 25.85 -15.03
CA PRO A 67 48.50 27.19 -14.46
C PRO A 67 47.67 27.35 -13.15
N PRO A 68 47.91 28.38 -12.33
CA PRO A 68 47.40 28.49 -10.96
C PRO A 68 45.87 28.55 -10.89
N ARG A 69 45.34 27.66 -10.07
CA ARG A 69 43.92 27.33 -9.90
C ARG A 69 43.25 28.39 -9.01
N SER A 70 42.59 29.38 -9.63
CA SER A 70 41.60 30.20 -8.93
C SER A 70 40.47 29.28 -8.46
N LYS A 71 40.17 29.29 -7.16
CA LYS A 71 39.06 28.53 -6.57
C LYS A 71 37.78 28.95 -7.30
N PRO A 72 37.10 28.07 -8.08
CA PRO A 72 35.80 28.43 -8.61
C PRO A 72 34.86 28.54 -7.41
N ALA A 73 34.38 29.77 -7.15
CA ALA A 73 33.34 30.02 -6.18
C ALA A 73 32.15 29.11 -6.55
N ALA A 74 31.81 28.19 -5.65
CA ALA A 74 30.66 27.31 -5.81
C ALA A 74 29.40 28.18 -5.81
N SER A 75 28.99 28.62 -7.00
CA SER A 75 27.73 29.33 -7.18
C SER A 75 26.64 28.33 -6.84
N LYS A 76 26.03 28.53 -5.68
CA LYS A 76 24.86 27.81 -5.20
C LYS A 76 23.79 28.04 -6.26
N ARG A 77 23.64 27.11 -7.21
CA ARG A 77 22.59 27.15 -8.24
C ARG A 77 21.26 27.01 -7.52
N VAL A 78 20.69 28.14 -7.13
CA VAL A 78 19.29 28.25 -6.73
C VAL A 78 18.51 28.11 -8.04
N LEU A 79 17.91 26.94 -8.25
CA LEU A 79 17.01 26.73 -9.37
C LEU A 79 15.79 27.67 -9.23
N PRO A 80 15.30 28.27 -10.32
CA PRO A 80 14.07 29.05 -10.31
C PRO A 80 12.90 28.20 -9.79
N GLU A 81 12.00 28.80 -9.02
CA GLU A 81 10.89 28.04 -8.41
C GLU A 81 9.96 27.37 -9.45
N ALA A 82 9.86 27.94 -10.64
CA ALA A 82 9.00 27.41 -11.70
C ALA A 82 9.43 26.01 -12.20
N ASP A 83 10.74 25.73 -12.25
CA ASP A 83 11.26 24.48 -12.85
C ASP A 83 11.02 23.24 -11.98
N TRP A 84 10.99 23.42 -10.64
CA TRP A 84 10.71 22.31 -9.73
C TRP A 84 9.22 21.99 -9.66
N VAL A 85 8.35 23.00 -9.71
CA VAL A 85 6.90 22.82 -9.82
C VAL A 85 6.57 22.08 -11.11
N ALA A 86 7.17 22.48 -12.23
CA ALA A 86 6.98 21.79 -13.51
C ALA A 86 7.46 20.32 -13.48
N SER A 87 8.57 20.01 -12.79
CA SER A 87 9.06 18.63 -12.63
C SER A 87 8.21 17.80 -11.66
N LEU A 88 7.55 18.43 -10.70
CA LEU A 88 6.58 17.78 -9.81
C LEU A 88 5.30 17.44 -10.55
N LEU A 89 4.81 18.38 -11.35
CA LEU A 89 3.60 18.21 -12.16
C LEU A 89 3.82 17.24 -13.32
N ASN A 90 5.06 17.12 -13.81
CA ASN A 90 5.47 16.20 -14.87
C ASN A 90 6.65 15.33 -14.40
N PRO A 91 6.40 14.32 -13.56
CA PRO A 91 7.48 13.47 -13.07
C PRO A 91 8.18 12.76 -14.23
N THR A 92 9.51 12.75 -14.20
CA THR A 92 10.35 12.14 -15.25
C THR A 92 10.38 10.62 -15.18
N ARG A 93 9.83 10.06 -14.10
CA ARG A 93 9.74 8.63 -13.82
C ARG A 93 8.36 8.32 -13.27
N GLN A 94 7.79 7.21 -13.71
CA GLN A 94 6.55 6.71 -13.15
C GLN A 94 6.87 5.71 -12.06
N LEU A 95 6.39 6.00 -10.86
CA LEU A 95 6.67 5.18 -9.70
C LEU A 95 5.55 4.16 -9.55
N ILE A 96 5.88 2.87 -9.64
CA ILE A 96 4.90 1.79 -9.46
C ILE A 96 4.85 1.41 -7.98
N ALA A 97 3.64 1.30 -7.43
CA ALA A 97 3.38 0.79 -6.09
C ALA A 97 2.72 -0.59 -6.19
N LEU A 98 3.40 -1.63 -5.69
CA LEU A 98 2.84 -2.98 -5.60
C LEU A 98 1.99 -3.08 -4.33
N VAL A 99 0.67 -3.20 -4.46
CA VAL A 99 -0.25 -3.20 -3.31
C VAL A 99 -0.89 -4.56 -3.13
N VAL A 100 -0.62 -5.22 -2.01
CA VAL A 100 -1.24 -6.50 -1.63
C VAL A 100 -2.46 -6.21 -0.76
N VAL A 101 -3.64 -6.66 -1.22
CA VAL A 101 -4.92 -6.43 -0.53
C VAL A 101 -5.58 -7.77 -0.20
N PRO A 102 -5.84 -8.10 1.08
CA PRO A 102 -6.49 -9.33 1.46
C PRO A 102 -7.96 -9.31 1.04
N THR A 103 -8.46 -10.43 0.52
CA THR A 103 -9.85 -10.50 0.03
C THR A 103 -10.91 -10.62 1.12
N GLY A 104 -10.49 -10.82 2.38
CA GLY A 104 -11.36 -10.95 3.55
C GLY A 104 -11.71 -9.64 4.26
N LEU A 105 -11.42 -8.48 3.65
CA LEU A 105 -11.71 -7.18 4.24
C LEU A 105 -13.21 -6.89 4.25
N SER A 106 -13.68 -6.16 5.27
CA SER A 106 -15.05 -5.63 5.30
C SER A 106 -15.28 -4.67 4.13
N PRO A 107 -16.52 -4.51 3.64
CA PRO A 107 -16.81 -3.58 2.54
C PRO A 107 -16.38 -2.14 2.84
N THR A 108 -16.49 -1.70 4.09
CA THR A 108 -16.03 -0.39 4.55
C THR A 108 -14.52 -0.25 4.42
N HIS A 109 -13.76 -1.26 4.87
CA HIS A 109 -12.30 -1.29 4.73
C HIS A 109 -11.87 -1.37 3.26
N GLN A 110 -12.57 -2.14 2.42
CA GLN A 110 -12.33 -2.17 0.99
C GLN A 110 -12.52 -0.79 0.34
N ALA A 111 -13.57 -0.06 0.73
CA ALA A 111 -13.81 1.30 0.25
C ALA A 111 -12.72 2.29 0.68
N GLN A 112 -12.22 2.19 1.92
CA GLN A 112 -11.09 3.01 2.39
C GLN A 112 -9.80 2.72 1.61
N VAL A 113 -9.49 1.43 1.39
CA VAL A 113 -8.34 1.05 0.58
C VAL A 113 -8.51 1.56 -0.85
N ALA A 114 -9.68 1.37 -1.46
CA ALA A 114 -10.01 1.87 -2.79
C ALA A 114 -9.82 3.40 -2.90
N GLN A 115 -10.35 4.17 -1.95
CA GLN A 115 -10.16 5.62 -1.91
C GLN A 115 -8.68 5.99 -1.90
N THR A 116 -7.89 5.27 -1.10
CA THR A 116 -6.48 5.56 -0.96
C THR A 116 -5.69 5.18 -2.23
N LEU A 117 -6.08 4.11 -2.91
CA LEU A 117 -5.54 3.74 -4.23
C LEU A 117 -5.82 4.80 -5.30
N VAL A 118 -7.01 5.39 -5.31
CA VAL A 118 -7.34 6.48 -6.24
C VAL A 118 -6.52 7.72 -5.92
N ASN A 119 -6.31 8.02 -4.64
CA ASN A 119 -5.47 9.14 -4.18
C ASN A 119 -3.98 8.97 -4.52
N LEU A 120 -3.49 7.75 -4.79
CA LEU A 120 -2.11 7.51 -5.24
C LEU A 120 -1.84 8.00 -6.66
N VAL A 121 -2.80 7.84 -7.56
CA VAL A 121 -2.66 8.18 -8.99
C VAL A 121 -2.24 9.63 -9.20
N PRO A 122 -2.90 10.65 -8.61
CA PRO A 122 -2.50 12.05 -8.78
C PRO A 122 -1.15 12.40 -8.14
N LEU A 123 -0.61 11.56 -7.24
CA LEU A 123 0.74 11.69 -6.68
C LEU A 123 1.83 11.17 -7.63
N GLY A 124 1.47 10.69 -8.82
CA GLY A 124 2.40 10.05 -9.75
C GLY A 124 2.76 8.61 -9.34
N LEU A 125 2.08 8.06 -8.33
CA LEU A 125 2.21 6.67 -7.92
C LEU A 125 1.14 5.85 -8.66
N SER A 126 1.59 4.85 -9.41
CA SER A 126 0.71 3.97 -10.17
C SER A 126 0.54 2.64 -9.44
N PRO A 127 -0.58 2.44 -8.73
CA PRO A 127 -0.76 1.22 -7.96
C PRO A 127 -1.04 0.03 -8.88
N VAL A 128 -0.44 -1.11 -8.54
CA VAL A 128 -0.70 -2.42 -9.12
C VAL A 128 -1.17 -3.32 -7.98
N VAL A 129 -2.44 -3.71 -8.00
CA VAL A 129 -3.08 -4.39 -6.88
C VAL A 129 -3.00 -5.89 -7.07
N LEU A 130 -2.46 -6.61 -6.10
CA LEU A 130 -2.50 -8.08 -6.02
C LEU A 130 -3.45 -8.49 -4.88
N LEU A 131 -4.52 -9.20 -5.22
CA LEU A 131 -5.45 -9.70 -4.21
C LEU A 131 -4.87 -10.92 -3.49
N GLN A 132 -4.80 -10.88 -2.16
CA GLN A 132 -4.36 -12.00 -1.35
C GLN A 132 -5.56 -12.84 -0.92
N PRO A 133 -5.65 -14.13 -1.32
CA PRO A 133 -6.73 -15.01 -0.89
C PRO A 133 -6.75 -15.12 0.64
N CYS A 134 -7.88 -14.83 1.26
CA CYS A 134 -8.06 -15.12 2.68
C CYS A 134 -8.38 -16.61 2.83
N TYR A 135 -7.39 -17.41 3.23
CA TYR A 135 -7.63 -18.77 3.68
C TYR A 135 -8.14 -18.72 5.13
N THR A 136 -9.36 -18.21 5.32
CA THR A 136 -10.11 -18.55 6.53
C THR A 136 -10.49 -20.02 6.37
N ARG A 137 -9.55 -20.93 6.70
CA ARG A 137 -9.88 -22.34 6.87
C ARG A 137 -10.88 -22.33 8.02
N THR A 138 -12.16 -22.52 7.70
CA THR A 138 -13.22 -22.73 8.69
C THR A 138 -12.69 -23.80 9.61
N ALA A 139 -12.34 -23.40 10.82
CA ALA A 139 -11.75 -24.27 11.81
C ALA A 139 -12.85 -25.24 12.26
N GLY A 140 -13.06 -26.31 11.49
CA GLY A 140 -13.71 -27.49 12.00
C GLY A 140 -12.89 -27.98 13.21
N PRO A 141 -13.55 -28.43 14.29
CA PRO A 141 -12.91 -28.69 15.59
C PRO A 141 -11.86 -29.84 15.61
N ALA A 142 -11.48 -30.41 14.46
CA ALA A 142 -10.59 -31.56 14.36
C ALA A 142 -9.35 -31.38 13.46
N ALA A 143 -9.06 -30.18 12.94
CA ALA A 143 -7.92 -29.98 12.04
C ALA A 143 -6.59 -29.77 12.80
N THR A 144 -5.92 -30.86 13.12
CA THR A 144 -4.52 -30.89 13.58
C THR A 144 -3.57 -30.32 12.53
N THR A 145 -3.07 -29.12 12.82
CA THR A 145 -1.69 -28.57 12.66
C THR A 145 -0.69 -29.02 11.57
N THR A 146 -1.07 -29.70 10.50
CA THR A 146 -0.12 -29.98 9.41
C THR A 146 -0.12 -28.84 8.39
N SER A 147 1.00 -28.12 8.35
CA SER A 147 1.34 -27.09 7.39
C SER A 147 1.35 -27.62 5.94
N ALA A 148 0.64 -26.92 5.06
CA ALA A 148 1.08 -26.56 3.71
C ALA A 148 1.60 -27.66 2.75
N SER A 149 1.07 -28.88 2.78
CA SER A 149 0.98 -29.68 1.56
C SER A 149 -0.44 -29.56 1.02
N CYS A 150 -0.61 -28.72 0.01
CA CYS A 150 -1.81 -28.70 -0.83
C CYS A 150 -1.93 -30.07 -1.49
N ALA A 151 -2.61 -31.02 -0.85
CA ALA A 151 -3.26 -32.09 -1.59
C ALA A 151 -4.35 -31.39 -2.40
N GLU A 152 -4.02 -31.14 -3.66
CA GLU A 152 -4.81 -30.45 -4.69
C GLU A 152 -6.12 -31.21 -4.87
N ASP A 153 -7.13 -30.92 -4.06
CA ASP A 153 -8.49 -31.28 -4.43
C ASP A 153 -8.93 -30.30 -5.54
N PRO A 154 -9.03 -30.76 -6.80
CA PRO A 154 -9.32 -29.89 -7.93
C PRO A 154 -10.68 -29.19 -7.77
N ALA A 155 -11.61 -29.78 -7.01
CA ALA A 155 -12.92 -29.18 -6.75
C ALA A 155 -12.78 -27.98 -5.78
N VAL A 156 -11.98 -28.12 -4.73
CA VAL A 156 -11.70 -27.01 -3.79
C VAL A 156 -11.01 -25.87 -4.53
N ASP A 157 -10.03 -26.18 -5.38
CA ASP A 157 -9.34 -25.17 -6.18
C ASP A 157 -10.28 -24.44 -7.15
N ALA A 158 -11.24 -25.13 -7.77
CA ALA A 158 -12.24 -24.49 -8.61
C ALA A 158 -13.07 -23.45 -7.83
N THR A 159 -13.59 -23.82 -6.65
CA THR A 159 -14.38 -22.89 -5.83
C THR A 159 -13.58 -21.68 -5.33
N VAL A 160 -12.29 -21.88 -4.98
CA VAL A 160 -11.40 -20.80 -4.55
C VAL A 160 -11.11 -19.85 -5.72
N ARG A 161 -10.89 -20.39 -6.93
CA ARG A 161 -10.69 -19.56 -8.14
C ARG A 161 -11.90 -18.71 -8.46
N ASP A 162 -13.09 -19.30 -8.47
CA ASP A 162 -14.33 -18.57 -8.77
C ASP A 162 -14.59 -17.46 -7.74
N ARG A 163 -14.41 -17.77 -6.46
CA ARG A 163 -14.53 -16.78 -5.39
C ARG A 163 -13.52 -15.65 -5.53
N LEU A 164 -12.26 -15.96 -5.86
CA LEU A 164 -11.21 -14.95 -6.02
C LEU A 164 -11.47 -14.05 -7.23
N GLN A 165 -12.01 -14.60 -8.32
CA GLN A 165 -12.44 -13.82 -9.49
C GLN A 165 -13.62 -12.91 -9.15
N GLN A 166 -14.64 -13.42 -8.44
CA GLN A 166 -15.76 -12.60 -7.95
C GLN A 166 -15.28 -11.46 -7.04
N GLN A 167 -14.34 -11.75 -6.14
CA GLN A 167 -13.73 -10.75 -5.26
C GLN A 167 -12.93 -9.71 -6.05
N CYS A 168 -12.26 -10.11 -7.14
CA CYS A 168 -11.58 -9.18 -8.04
C CYS A 168 -12.54 -8.19 -8.69
N LEU A 169 -13.62 -8.70 -9.30
CA LEU A 169 -14.64 -7.85 -9.92
C LEU A 169 -15.32 -6.94 -8.90
N ALA A 170 -15.64 -7.47 -7.72
CA ALA A 170 -16.22 -6.68 -6.63
C ALA A 170 -15.26 -5.56 -6.17
N PHE A 171 -13.96 -5.83 -6.03
CA PHE A 171 -12.98 -4.83 -5.62
C PHE A 171 -12.75 -3.77 -6.70
N VAL A 172 -12.73 -4.14 -7.97
CA VAL A 172 -12.71 -3.20 -9.11
C VAL A 172 -13.90 -2.26 -9.05
N ALA A 173 -15.11 -2.80 -8.87
CA ALA A 173 -16.32 -1.98 -8.75
C ALA A 173 -16.26 -1.00 -7.56
N ARG A 174 -15.57 -1.38 -6.47
CA ARG A 174 -15.32 -0.48 -5.32
C ARG A 174 -14.36 0.65 -5.66
N ILE A 175 -13.32 0.39 -6.45
CA ILE A 175 -12.42 1.44 -6.95
C ILE A 175 -13.18 2.39 -7.87
N GLU A 176 -13.98 1.86 -8.80
CA GLU A 176 -14.76 2.68 -9.74
C GLU A 176 -15.88 3.47 -9.07
N ALA A 177 -16.37 3.04 -7.90
CA ALA A 177 -17.33 3.79 -7.10
C ALA A 177 -16.72 5.05 -6.43
N VAL A 178 -15.40 5.13 -6.32
CA VAL A 178 -14.70 6.31 -5.81
C VAL A 178 -14.61 7.37 -6.93
N PRO A 179 -14.92 8.65 -6.67
CA PRO A 179 -14.77 9.71 -7.67
C PRO A 179 -13.37 9.74 -8.29
N GLY A 180 -13.28 9.64 -9.61
CA GLY A 180 -12.01 9.59 -10.35
C GLY A 180 -11.31 8.23 -10.33
N GLY A 181 -11.87 7.23 -9.67
CA GLY A 181 -11.34 5.88 -9.65
C GLY A 181 -11.55 5.15 -10.97
N LEU A 182 -10.45 4.69 -11.57
CA LEU A 182 -10.46 3.86 -12.76
C LEU A 182 -9.65 2.60 -12.49
N ALA A 183 -10.29 1.45 -12.58
CA ALA A 183 -9.64 0.16 -12.39
C ALA A 183 -9.83 -0.75 -13.61
N ARG A 184 -9.02 -1.79 -13.69
CA ARG A 184 -9.16 -2.85 -14.69
C ARG A 184 -8.87 -4.21 -14.05
N PRO A 185 -9.83 -5.14 -14.06
CA PRO A 185 -9.55 -6.51 -13.67
C PRO A 185 -8.64 -7.13 -14.73
N ILE A 186 -7.55 -7.72 -14.29
CA ILE A 186 -6.68 -8.50 -15.16
C ILE A 186 -7.16 -9.96 -15.12
N PRO A 187 -7.57 -10.55 -16.27
CA PRO A 187 -8.10 -11.90 -16.29
C PRO A 187 -7.10 -12.92 -15.73
N ALA A 188 -7.63 -13.91 -15.00
CA ALA A 188 -6.86 -15.00 -14.44
C ALA A 188 -6.02 -15.71 -15.52
N GLY A 189 -4.78 -16.10 -15.18
CA GLY A 189 -3.92 -16.85 -16.10
C GLY A 189 -3.25 -16.03 -17.22
N THR A 190 -3.50 -14.73 -17.31
CA THR A 190 -2.81 -13.88 -18.30
C THR A 190 -1.42 -13.46 -17.86
N VAL A 191 -1.25 -13.20 -16.55
CA VAL A 191 -0.01 -12.64 -16.01
C VAL A 191 0.96 -13.71 -15.53
N PHE A 192 0.49 -14.71 -14.79
CA PHE A 192 1.37 -15.71 -14.19
C PHE A 192 1.31 -17.03 -14.95
N ARG A 193 2.47 -17.55 -15.30
CA ARG A 193 2.65 -18.89 -15.88
C ARG A 193 3.74 -19.62 -15.10
N TRP A 194 3.57 -20.90 -14.85
CA TRP A 194 4.65 -21.69 -14.25
C TRP A 194 4.73 -23.10 -14.82
N SER A 195 5.92 -23.67 -14.74
CA SER A 195 6.19 -25.01 -15.23
C SER A 195 5.94 -26.04 -14.13
N VAL A 196 5.43 -27.23 -14.48
CA VAL A 196 5.39 -28.38 -13.57
C VAL A 196 6.80 -28.81 -13.18
N ALA A 197 7.76 -28.72 -14.12
CA ALA A 197 9.14 -29.15 -13.90
C ALA A 197 9.88 -28.26 -12.88
N ASP A 198 9.50 -26.99 -12.77
CA ASP A 198 10.05 -26.05 -11.80
C ASP A 198 8.92 -25.19 -11.22
N PRO A 199 8.30 -25.61 -10.10
CA PRO A 199 7.19 -24.88 -9.48
C PRO A 199 7.65 -23.56 -8.83
N HIS A 200 8.96 -23.33 -8.71
CA HIS A 200 9.51 -22.09 -8.15
C HIS A 200 9.70 -21.02 -9.23
N ARG A 201 9.86 -21.44 -10.50
CA ARG A 201 10.00 -20.53 -11.63
C ARG A 201 8.64 -20.13 -12.19
N ILE A 202 8.20 -18.94 -11.78
CA ILE A 202 7.02 -18.27 -12.32
C ILE A 202 7.48 -17.28 -13.40
N ASP A 203 7.04 -17.53 -14.62
CA ASP A 203 7.11 -16.57 -15.72
C ASP A 203 5.96 -15.56 -15.59
N THR A 204 6.27 -14.29 -15.83
CA THR A 204 5.33 -13.18 -15.61
C THR A 204 5.23 -12.31 -16.85
N ASP A 205 4.05 -12.26 -17.47
CA ASP A 205 3.74 -11.36 -18.57
C ASP A 205 3.18 -10.03 -18.03
N LEU A 206 3.95 -8.96 -18.18
CA LEU A 206 3.54 -7.62 -17.77
C LEU A 206 2.67 -6.91 -18.82
N GLY A 207 2.49 -7.46 -20.02
CA GLY A 207 1.73 -6.83 -21.11
C GLY A 207 0.34 -6.33 -20.69
N PRO A 208 -0.50 -7.15 -20.04
CA PRO A 208 -1.82 -6.73 -19.55
C PRO A 208 -1.76 -5.65 -18.45
N VAL A 209 -0.78 -5.75 -17.55
CA VAL A 209 -0.55 -4.78 -16.47
C VAL A 209 -0.15 -3.43 -17.06
N MET A 210 0.83 -3.44 -17.96
CA MET A 210 1.32 -2.26 -18.66
C MET A 210 0.24 -1.61 -19.50
N THR A 211 -0.57 -2.38 -20.21
CA THR A 211 -1.71 -1.85 -20.98
C THR A 211 -2.69 -1.10 -20.08
N SER A 212 -2.95 -1.61 -18.88
CA SER A 212 -3.83 -0.95 -17.90
C SER A 212 -3.21 0.35 -17.39
N LEU A 213 -1.93 0.33 -17.02
CA LEU A 213 -1.19 1.50 -16.56
C LEU A 213 -1.11 2.60 -17.63
N LYS A 214 -0.85 2.22 -18.89
CA LYS A 214 -0.85 3.12 -20.05
C LYS A 214 -2.22 3.78 -20.29
N SER A 215 -3.30 3.11 -19.90
CA SER A 215 -4.67 3.65 -19.96
C SER A 215 -5.11 4.38 -18.69
N HIS A 216 -4.18 4.67 -17.76
CA HIS A 216 -4.46 5.27 -16.46
C HIS A 216 -5.52 4.51 -15.63
N ARG A 217 -5.55 3.18 -15.76
CA ARG A 217 -6.41 2.30 -14.96
C ARG A 217 -5.56 1.50 -13.99
N ILE A 218 -6.03 1.37 -12.75
CA ILE A 218 -5.40 0.57 -11.71
C ILE A 218 -5.59 -0.93 -12.05
N PRO A 219 -4.54 -1.68 -12.43
CA PRO A 219 -4.66 -3.11 -12.66
C PRO A 219 -4.90 -3.83 -11.33
N VAL A 220 -5.95 -4.64 -11.30
CA VAL A 220 -6.27 -5.52 -10.18
C VAL A 220 -6.06 -6.97 -10.61
N LEU A 221 -5.08 -7.62 -9.98
CA LEU A 221 -4.64 -8.96 -10.26
C LEU A 221 -5.16 -9.93 -9.20
N THR A 222 -5.43 -11.14 -9.66
CA THR A 222 -5.58 -12.31 -8.80
C THR A 222 -4.32 -13.16 -8.94
N PRO A 223 -3.79 -13.80 -7.87
CA PRO A 223 -2.69 -14.75 -7.94
C PRO A 223 -3.17 -16.08 -8.54
N LEU A 224 -3.73 -16.01 -9.74
CA LEU A 224 -4.15 -17.14 -10.55
C LEU A 224 -3.24 -17.19 -11.76
N GLY A 225 -2.62 -18.35 -11.98
CA GLY A 225 -1.76 -18.55 -13.13
C GLY A 225 -2.03 -19.87 -13.80
N VAL A 226 -1.41 -20.02 -14.96
CA VAL A 226 -1.54 -21.20 -15.78
C VAL A 226 -0.36 -22.12 -15.55
N ARG A 227 -0.67 -23.35 -15.19
CA ARG A 227 0.25 -24.49 -15.10
C ARG A 227 0.14 -25.28 -16.39
N ALA A 228 1.25 -25.45 -17.09
CA ALA A 228 1.32 -26.39 -18.21
C ALA A 228 1.40 -27.81 -17.62
N SER A 229 0.31 -28.58 -17.68
CA SER A 229 0.28 -30.01 -17.36
C SER A 229 0.37 -30.85 -18.63
N GLU A 230 0.67 -32.14 -18.47
CA GLU A 230 0.66 -33.12 -19.57
C GLU A 230 -0.70 -33.17 -20.27
N SER A 231 -1.78 -32.89 -19.54
CA SER A 231 -3.17 -32.86 -20.02
C SER A 231 -3.63 -31.51 -20.59
N GLY A 232 -2.80 -30.46 -20.57
CA GLY A 232 -3.12 -29.14 -21.11
C GLY A 232 -2.78 -27.97 -20.19
N LEU A 233 -3.51 -26.86 -20.35
CA LEU A 233 -3.34 -25.66 -19.52
C LEU A 233 -4.34 -25.68 -18.36
N ALA A 234 -3.84 -25.85 -17.14
CA ALA A 234 -4.66 -25.83 -15.93
C ALA A 234 -4.43 -24.52 -15.17
N THR A 235 -5.50 -23.79 -14.82
CA THR A 235 -5.38 -22.60 -13.97
C THR A 235 -5.39 -23.01 -12.50
N ALA A 236 -4.39 -22.61 -11.73
CA ALA A 236 -4.32 -22.88 -10.29
C ALA A 236 -4.02 -21.61 -9.49
N VAL A 237 -4.29 -21.67 -8.18
CA VAL A 237 -4.02 -20.57 -7.26
C VAL A 237 -2.54 -20.58 -6.87
N LEU A 238 -1.86 -19.48 -7.11
CA LEU A 238 -0.47 -19.27 -6.70
C LEU A 238 -0.39 -18.76 -5.26
N PRO A 239 0.63 -19.17 -4.50
CA PRO A 239 0.99 -18.49 -3.27
C PRO A 239 1.28 -17.01 -3.54
N THR A 240 0.71 -16.13 -2.70
CA THR A 240 0.82 -14.67 -2.88
C THR A 240 2.26 -14.17 -2.84
N ASP A 241 3.10 -14.75 -1.98
CA ASP A 241 4.53 -14.48 -1.87
C ASP A 241 5.27 -14.75 -3.18
N ARG A 242 4.98 -15.88 -3.83
CA ARG A 242 5.60 -16.23 -5.10
C ARG A 242 5.11 -15.35 -6.24
N ALA A 243 3.80 -15.06 -6.29
CA ALA A 243 3.22 -14.17 -7.29
C ALA A 243 3.78 -12.74 -7.17
N LEU A 244 3.87 -12.20 -5.94
CA LEU A 244 4.44 -10.88 -5.66
C LEU A 244 5.92 -10.82 -6.02
N GLY A 245 6.71 -11.83 -5.61
CA GLY A 245 8.14 -11.91 -5.92
C GLY A 245 8.41 -12.02 -7.42
N ALA A 246 7.59 -12.78 -8.16
CA ALA A 246 7.69 -12.89 -9.61
C ALA A 246 7.37 -11.57 -10.31
N LEU A 247 6.30 -10.89 -9.87
CA LEU A 247 5.91 -9.57 -10.35
C LEU A 247 7.01 -8.52 -10.09
N ALA A 248 7.56 -8.49 -8.87
CA ALA A 248 8.64 -7.58 -8.49
C ALA A 248 9.91 -7.82 -9.30
N ARG A 249 10.34 -9.09 -9.46
CA ARG A 249 11.47 -9.45 -10.33
C ARG A 249 11.26 -8.96 -11.75
N ARG A 250 10.10 -9.23 -12.34
CA ARG A 250 9.85 -8.86 -13.74
C ARG A 250 9.82 -7.34 -13.93
N MET A 251 9.21 -6.60 -13.00
CA MET A 251 9.19 -5.13 -13.02
C MET A 251 10.57 -4.50 -12.77
N SER A 252 11.48 -5.19 -12.07
CA SER A 252 12.86 -4.71 -11.88
C SER A 252 13.74 -4.91 -13.12
N GLN A 253 13.44 -5.93 -13.93
CA GLN A 253 14.23 -6.33 -15.09
C GLN A 253 13.78 -5.62 -16.38
N ASP A 254 12.47 -5.51 -16.59
CA ASP A 254 11.92 -4.84 -17.75
C ASP A 254 11.80 -3.34 -17.47
N ALA A 255 12.49 -2.51 -18.24
CA ALA A 255 12.23 -1.06 -18.25
C ALA A 255 10.82 -0.82 -18.81
N CYS A 256 9.84 -0.78 -17.92
CA CYS A 256 8.44 -0.62 -18.25
C CYS A 256 8.18 0.82 -18.75
N GLY A 257 8.23 1.06 -20.06
CA GLY A 257 7.87 2.37 -20.62
C GLY A 257 6.36 2.63 -20.50
N ILE A 258 5.96 3.60 -19.68
CA ILE A 258 4.58 4.10 -19.56
C ILE A 258 4.56 5.55 -20.12
N PRO A 259 3.60 5.94 -20.95
CA PRO A 259 3.51 7.32 -21.44
C PRO A 259 3.28 8.26 -20.26
N ALA A 260 3.99 9.40 -20.27
CA ALA A 260 3.82 10.43 -19.26
C ALA A 260 2.35 10.90 -19.21
N VAL A 261 1.78 10.97 -18.01
CA VAL A 261 0.46 11.56 -17.81
C VAL A 261 0.60 13.07 -17.92
N THR A 262 0.42 13.64 -19.11
CA THR A 262 0.12 15.07 -19.19
C THR A 262 -1.32 15.26 -18.72
N PRO A 263 -1.58 15.98 -17.61
CA PRO A 263 -2.96 16.29 -17.22
C PRO A 263 -3.61 17.02 -18.39
N SER A 264 -4.56 16.38 -19.06
CA SER A 264 -5.20 16.91 -20.25
C SER A 264 -5.82 18.26 -19.92
N ALA A 265 -5.17 19.35 -20.34
CA ALA A 265 -5.81 20.65 -20.33
C ALA A 265 -7.06 20.53 -21.23
N PRO A 266 -8.24 21.00 -20.79
CA PRO A 266 -9.43 20.97 -21.63
C PRO A 266 -9.20 21.93 -22.79
N THR A 267 -8.64 21.42 -23.89
CA THR A 267 -8.56 22.14 -25.15
C THR A 267 -9.97 22.27 -25.69
N VAL A 268 -10.53 23.46 -25.47
CA VAL A 268 -11.70 23.98 -26.15
C VAL A 268 -11.44 23.92 -27.66
N ASP A 269 -12.41 23.36 -28.38
CA ASP A 269 -12.38 23.03 -29.79
C ASP A 269 -11.80 24.15 -30.67
N LYS A 270 -10.58 23.94 -31.20
CA LYS A 270 -10.08 24.66 -32.37
C LYS A 270 -9.34 23.71 -33.30
N GLU A 271 -10.04 23.35 -34.37
CA GLU A 271 -9.54 23.00 -35.71
C GLU A 271 -8.34 22.04 -35.81
N ARG A 272 -8.68 20.76 -35.94
CA ARG A 272 -8.20 19.77 -36.92
C ARG A 272 -6.88 20.11 -37.64
N THR A 273 -5.80 20.20 -36.88
CA THR A 273 -4.42 20.26 -37.38
C THR A 273 -3.68 19.04 -36.83
N ALA A 274 -2.88 18.40 -37.68
CA ALA A 274 -2.11 17.16 -37.49
C ALA A 274 -1.97 16.62 -36.05
N ALA A 275 -2.23 15.31 -35.88
CA ALA A 275 -2.11 14.61 -34.60
C ALA A 275 -0.78 14.97 -33.91
N PRO A 276 -0.79 15.55 -32.70
CA PRO A 276 0.42 15.95 -32.03
C PRO A 276 1.34 14.74 -31.80
N PRO A 277 2.67 14.91 -31.88
CA PRO A 277 3.62 13.83 -31.65
C PRO A 277 3.39 13.22 -30.26
N LEU A 278 3.32 11.89 -30.18
CA LEU A 278 3.15 11.19 -28.89
C LEU A 278 4.28 11.57 -27.93
N PRO A 279 3.98 11.89 -26.67
CA PRO A 279 5.01 12.18 -25.67
C PRO A 279 5.94 10.95 -25.51
N PRO A 280 7.23 11.18 -25.25
CA PRO A 280 8.19 10.08 -25.05
C PRO A 280 7.76 9.21 -23.86
N ALA A 281 7.94 7.89 -24.00
CA ALA A 281 7.65 6.96 -22.92
C ALA A 281 8.57 7.21 -21.72
N VAL A 282 7.99 7.33 -20.53
CA VAL A 282 8.69 7.50 -19.28
C VAL A 282 9.01 6.12 -18.69
N PRO A 283 10.24 5.86 -18.23
CA PRO A 283 10.56 4.60 -17.56
C PRO A 283 9.78 4.50 -16.25
N ALA A 284 9.14 3.35 -16.04
CA ALA A 284 8.46 3.02 -14.81
C ALA A 284 9.30 2.07 -13.97
N GLU A 285 9.37 2.35 -12.67
CA GLU A 285 10.20 1.62 -11.71
C GLU A 285 9.34 1.25 -10.50
N ALA A 286 9.31 -0.05 -10.16
CA ALA A 286 8.65 -0.52 -8.95
C ALA A 286 9.46 -0.06 -7.72
N CYS A 287 8.83 0.78 -6.90
CA CYS A 287 9.54 1.54 -5.86
C CYS A 287 8.96 1.35 -4.46
N ARG A 288 7.71 0.90 -4.35
CA ARG A 288 7.03 0.73 -3.06
C ARG A 288 6.23 -0.56 -3.07
N VAL A 289 6.32 -1.29 -1.96
CA VAL A 289 5.46 -2.44 -1.69
C VAL A 289 4.54 -2.05 -0.53
N ILE A 290 3.23 -2.17 -0.69
CA ILE A 290 2.24 -1.84 0.33
C ILE A 290 1.47 -3.11 0.64
N LEU A 291 1.46 -3.52 1.90
CA LEU A 291 0.73 -4.69 2.36
C LEU A 291 -0.36 -4.23 3.31
N VAL A 292 -1.60 -4.38 2.86
CA VAL A 292 -2.76 -4.13 3.72
C VAL A 292 -2.94 -5.37 4.59
N THR A 293 -2.71 -5.25 5.89
CA THR A 293 -2.97 -6.35 6.82
C THR A 293 -4.47 -6.45 7.10
N PRO A 294 -4.95 -7.59 7.63
CA PRO A 294 -6.26 -7.61 8.27
C PRO A 294 -6.35 -6.54 9.37
N ALA A 295 -7.58 -6.15 9.75
CA ALA A 295 -7.80 -5.17 10.83
C ALA A 295 -7.32 -5.70 12.21
N THR A 296 -7.15 -7.01 12.34
CA THR A 296 -6.60 -7.61 13.56
C THR A 296 -5.10 -7.33 13.68
N PRO A 297 -4.59 -7.16 14.91
CA PRO A 297 -3.16 -6.99 15.11
C PRO A 297 -2.41 -8.21 14.58
N TRP A 298 -1.59 -8.00 13.55
CA TRP A 298 -0.80 -9.04 12.90
C TRP A 298 0.45 -9.41 13.71
N TRP A 299 0.86 -8.55 14.65
CA TRP A 299 2.01 -8.75 15.52
C TRP A 299 1.65 -9.49 16.83
N PRO A 300 2.41 -10.54 17.24
CA PRO A 300 2.21 -11.22 18.51
C PRO A 300 2.47 -10.30 19.71
N ALA A 301 1.53 -10.25 20.66
CA ALA A 301 1.67 -9.34 21.81
C ALA A 301 2.89 -9.72 22.68
N ALA A 302 3.12 -11.02 22.85
CA ALA A 302 4.24 -11.58 23.62
C ALA A 302 5.64 -11.16 23.15
N LEU A 303 5.79 -10.73 21.89
CA LEU A 303 7.09 -10.30 21.35
C LEU A 303 7.41 -8.83 21.56
N THR A 304 6.41 -8.00 21.84
CA THR A 304 6.57 -6.56 22.05
C THR A 304 7.64 -6.23 23.12
N PRO A 305 7.62 -6.82 24.34
CA PRO A 305 8.65 -6.53 25.35
C PRO A 305 10.02 -7.14 25.02
N ARG A 306 10.07 -8.27 24.29
CA ARG A 306 11.32 -9.01 24.04
C ARG A 306 12.26 -8.32 23.04
N LEU A 307 11.67 -7.56 22.13
CA LEU A 307 12.38 -6.96 21.01
C LEU A 307 12.46 -5.43 21.15
N ASP A 308 12.05 -4.88 22.31
CA ASP A 308 11.96 -3.44 22.58
C ASP A 308 11.18 -2.67 21.50
N LEU A 309 10.09 -3.29 21.03
CA LEU A 309 9.36 -2.86 19.85
C LEU A 309 8.27 -1.83 20.14
N GLY A 310 8.36 -1.16 21.30
CA GLY A 310 7.39 -0.14 21.72
C GLY A 310 7.18 0.96 20.67
N GLN A 311 8.11 1.11 19.72
CA GLN A 311 8.02 2.01 18.57
C GLN A 311 8.45 1.32 17.27
N LEU A 312 7.92 0.13 16.98
CA LEU A 312 8.09 -0.57 15.69
C LEU A 312 7.44 0.20 14.55
N ASN A 313 8.12 1.26 14.17
CA ASN A 313 7.69 2.13 13.11
C ASN A 313 8.56 1.94 11.86
N PHE A 314 9.78 1.47 12.07
CA PHE A 314 10.79 1.25 11.06
C PHE A 314 11.56 -0.04 11.39
N ILE A 315 11.82 -0.88 10.38
CA ILE A 315 12.69 -2.05 10.47
C ILE A 315 13.73 -2.00 9.35
N ASN A 316 15.01 -2.08 9.71
CA ASN A 316 16.04 -2.44 8.77
C ASN A 316 16.11 -3.96 8.61
N LEU A 317 15.65 -4.49 7.46
CA LEU A 317 15.61 -5.93 7.21
C LEU A 317 17.00 -6.56 7.08
N GLU A 318 18.05 -5.80 6.81
CA GLU A 318 19.40 -6.37 6.77
C GLU A 318 19.91 -6.68 8.20
N ASP A 319 19.69 -5.76 9.12
CA ASP A 319 20.24 -5.83 10.48
C ASP A 319 19.29 -6.55 11.47
N GLU A 320 18.00 -6.23 11.42
CA GLU A 320 17.05 -6.62 12.48
C GLU A 320 16.30 -7.92 12.17
N TYR A 321 16.15 -8.27 10.89
CA TYR A 321 15.35 -9.43 10.48
C TYR A 321 15.84 -10.75 11.09
N PRO A 322 17.15 -11.08 11.15
CA PRO A 322 17.59 -12.34 11.75
C PRO A 322 17.15 -12.48 13.22
N ARG A 323 17.25 -11.39 13.99
CA ARG A 323 16.81 -11.33 15.40
C ARG A 323 15.30 -11.48 15.52
N ILE A 324 14.53 -10.76 14.70
CA ILE A 324 13.06 -10.82 14.68
C ILE A 324 12.59 -12.23 14.31
N ARG A 325 13.17 -12.82 13.26
CA ARG A 325 12.84 -14.17 12.80
C ARG A 325 13.12 -15.21 13.88
N SER A 326 14.30 -15.14 14.52
CA SER A 326 14.66 -16.04 15.62
C SER A 326 13.65 -15.96 16.78
N ALA A 327 13.23 -14.75 17.17
CA ALA A 327 12.25 -14.55 18.23
C ALA A 327 10.87 -15.12 17.87
N LEU A 328 10.41 -14.91 16.63
CA LEU A 328 9.15 -15.46 16.12
C LEU A 328 9.19 -16.99 16.03
N THR A 329 10.29 -17.57 15.54
CA THR A 329 10.48 -19.03 15.48
C THR A 329 10.57 -19.63 16.88
N GLY A 330 11.23 -18.98 17.83
CA GLY A 330 11.26 -19.39 19.23
C GLY A 330 9.86 -19.43 19.84
N LEU A 331 9.04 -18.40 19.60
CA LEU A 331 7.64 -18.39 20.05
C LEU A 331 6.83 -19.55 19.46
N LEU A 332 7.11 -19.95 18.22
CA LEU A 332 6.43 -21.08 17.58
C LEU A 332 6.91 -22.45 18.06
N ALA A 333 8.12 -22.54 18.59
CA ALA A 333 8.69 -23.76 19.17
C ALA A 333 8.14 -24.03 20.57
N ASP A 334 7.79 -22.99 21.32
CA ASP A 334 7.10 -23.11 22.60
C ASP A 334 5.76 -23.84 22.38
N ARG A 335 5.37 -24.77 23.26
CA ARG A 335 4.08 -25.47 23.13
C ARG A 335 2.96 -24.51 23.55
N PRO A 336 1.86 -24.37 22.79
CA PRO A 336 0.77 -23.49 23.21
C PRO A 336 0.09 -24.11 24.43
N THR A 337 0.26 -23.48 25.60
CA THR A 337 -0.32 -23.93 26.87
C THR A 337 -1.70 -23.34 27.12
N THR A 338 -2.04 -22.22 26.48
CA THR A 338 -3.30 -21.48 26.66
C THR A 338 -3.91 -21.01 25.33
N SER A 339 -5.20 -20.64 25.33
CA SER A 339 -5.87 -20.06 24.16
C SER A 339 -5.22 -18.76 23.66
N HIS A 340 -4.69 -17.94 24.57
CA HIS A 340 -3.94 -16.72 24.22
C HIS A 340 -2.65 -17.07 23.47
N THR A 341 -1.92 -18.10 23.90
CA THR A 341 -0.72 -18.56 23.18
C THR A 341 -1.04 -19.08 21.78
N ALA A 342 -2.18 -19.76 21.58
CA ALA A 342 -2.59 -20.20 20.25
C ALA A 342 -2.84 -19.03 19.27
N THR A 343 -3.42 -17.94 19.77
CA THR A 343 -3.63 -16.71 18.97
C THR A 343 -2.30 -16.05 18.61
N ASP A 344 -1.36 -15.96 19.57
CA ASP A 344 -0.04 -15.40 19.32
C ASP A 344 0.81 -16.28 18.37
N HIS A 345 0.65 -17.59 18.40
CA HIS A 345 1.26 -18.48 17.40
C HIS A 345 0.71 -18.23 15.99
N ALA A 346 -0.61 -18.08 15.85
CA ALA A 346 -1.22 -17.77 14.56
C ALA A 346 -0.66 -16.45 14.00
N LYS A 347 -0.61 -15.41 14.84
CA LYS A 347 0.01 -14.12 14.50
C LYS A 347 1.49 -14.26 14.15
N ALA A 348 2.25 -15.07 14.88
CA ALA A 348 3.67 -15.25 14.62
C ALA A 348 3.93 -15.94 13.28
N ARG A 349 3.11 -16.93 12.90
CA ARG A 349 3.17 -17.53 11.56
C ARG A 349 2.86 -16.50 10.47
N THR A 350 1.82 -15.70 10.65
CA THR A 350 1.48 -14.64 9.70
C THR A 350 2.59 -13.60 9.60
N ALA A 351 3.13 -13.12 10.72
CA ALA A 351 4.23 -12.15 10.75
C ALA A 351 5.49 -12.69 10.06
N LEU A 352 5.88 -13.94 10.33
CA LEU A 352 7.00 -14.58 9.63
C LEU A 352 6.76 -14.65 8.12
N TYR A 353 5.60 -15.16 7.70
CA TYR A 353 5.25 -15.25 6.28
C TYR A 353 5.30 -13.88 5.60
N THR A 354 4.75 -12.85 6.24
CA THR A 354 4.75 -11.49 5.71
C THR A 354 6.16 -10.91 5.64
N LEU A 355 6.99 -11.08 6.66
CA LEU A 355 8.37 -10.60 6.68
C LEU A 355 9.24 -11.30 5.63
N ASP A 356 9.08 -12.61 5.47
CA ASP A 356 9.80 -13.41 4.46
C ASP A 356 9.41 -12.95 3.05
N MET A 357 8.11 -12.82 2.78
CA MET A 357 7.60 -12.31 1.51
C MET A 357 8.13 -10.90 1.20
N ILE A 358 8.16 -10.01 2.19
CA ILE A 358 8.68 -8.64 2.00
C ILE A 358 10.18 -8.65 1.74
N ARG A 359 10.94 -9.44 2.50
CA ARG A 359 12.39 -9.55 2.31
C ARG A 359 12.71 -10.06 0.91
N ASP A 360 12.03 -11.10 0.46
CA ASP A 360 12.25 -11.68 -0.87
C ASP A 360 11.87 -10.68 -1.98
N CYS A 361 10.79 -9.92 -1.78
CA CYS A 361 10.36 -8.88 -2.71
C CYS A 361 11.34 -7.70 -2.75
N LEU A 362 11.80 -7.20 -1.60
CA LEU A 362 12.76 -6.09 -1.55
C LEU A 362 14.17 -6.49 -1.97
N GLY A 363 14.55 -7.76 -1.84
CA GLY A 363 15.84 -8.27 -2.29
C GLY A 363 16.01 -8.28 -3.81
N VAL A 364 14.91 -8.24 -4.57
CA VAL A 364 14.93 -8.17 -6.05
C VAL A 364 14.67 -6.76 -6.59
N LEU A 365 14.11 -5.88 -5.77
CA LEU A 365 13.86 -4.49 -6.13
C LEU A 365 15.12 -3.63 -5.90
N PRO A 366 15.20 -2.43 -6.51
CA PRO A 366 16.25 -1.47 -6.22
C PRO A 366 16.34 -1.16 -4.71
N THR A 367 17.54 -0.86 -4.21
CA THR A 367 17.76 -0.52 -2.79
C THR A 367 17.04 0.75 -2.32
N THR A 368 16.55 1.57 -3.26
CA THR A 368 15.69 2.72 -2.97
C THR A 368 14.26 2.32 -2.60
N SER A 369 13.88 1.06 -2.86
CA SER A 369 12.56 0.54 -2.59
C SER A 369 12.36 0.24 -1.11
N SER A 370 11.09 0.26 -0.68
CA SER A 370 10.71 -0.04 0.69
C SER A 370 9.35 -0.71 0.73
N ALA A 371 9.08 -1.43 1.81
CA ALA A 371 7.75 -1.95 2.09
C ALA A 371 7.06 -1.16 3.20
N LEU A 372 5.73 -1.15 3.15
CA LEU A 372 4.87 -0.56 4.16
C LEU A 372 3.78 -1.56 4.51
N LEU A 373 3.63 -1.87 5.79
CA LEU A 373 2.48 -2.61 6.31
C LEU A 373 1.52 -1.61 6.94
N VAL A 374 0.26 -1.71 6.56
CA VAL A 374 -0.81 -0.82 7.02
C VAL A 374 -2.05 -1.63 7.36
N THR A 375 -2.73 -1.24 8.43
CA THR A 375 -4.10 -1.69 8.66
C THR A 375 -5.06 -0.92 7.75
N PRO A 376 -6.26 -1.43 7.47
CA PRO A 376 -7.24 -0.72 6.64
C PRO A 376 -7.62 0.65 7.21
N ASP A 377 -7.71 0.79 8.54
CA ASP A 377 -8.01 2.07 9.20
C ASP A 377 -6.88 3.09 9.05
N SER A 378 -5.64 2.61 8.91
CA SER A 378 -4.46 3.45 8.80
C SER A 378 -4.09 3.82 7.36
N VAL A 379 -4.63 3.09 6.36
CA VAL A 379 -4.20 3.20 4.96
C VAL A 379 -4.34 4.63 4.43
N GLY A 380 -5.44 5.31 4.75
CA GLY A 380 -5.65 6.71 4.37
C GLY A 380 -4.66 7.68 4.99
N ARG A 381 -4.25 7.44 6.24
CA ARG A 381 -3.25 8.27 6.93
C ARG A 381 -1.84 7.97 6.41
N SER A 382 -1.62 6.74 5.95
CA SER A 382 -0.32 6.26 5.48
C SER A 382 0.16 6.92 4.19
N ILE A 383 -0.67 7.73 3.52
CA ILE A 383 -0.26 8.61 2.40
C ILE A 383 0.99 9.41 2.76
N GLN A 384 1.09 9.86 4.01
CA GLN A 384 2.27 10.59 4.49
C GLN A 384 3.52 9.71 4.51
N ASN A 385 3.40 8.45 4.90
CA ASN A 385 4.49 7.47 4.91
C ASN A 385 4.91 7.02 3.48
N TRP A 386 4.05 7.25 2.48
CA TRP A 386 4.36 6.90 1.09
C TRP A 386 5.39 7.86 0.49
N ILE A 387 5.38 9.08 0.99
CA ILE A 387 6.18 10.20 0.51
C ILE A 387 7.36 10.43 1.45
N THR A 388 7.06 10.46 2.75
CA THR A 388 8.03 10.63 3.81
C THR A 388 8.36 9.24 4.34
N ASP A 389 9.63 8.84 4.37
CA ASP A 389 10.00 7.54 4.96
C ASP A 389 9.87 7.53 6.49
N LYS A 390 9.24 8.56 7.05
CA LYS A 390 8.93 8.64 8.46
C LYS A 390 7.61 7.94 8.71
N PRO A 391 7.54 7.12 9.76
CA PRO A 391 6.25 6.73 10.30
C PRO A 391 5.50 7.98 10.78
N ILE A 392 4.18 7.96 10.67
CA ILE A 392 3.31 8.90 11.36
C ILE A 392 3.66 8.82 12.84
N ALA A 393 4.38 9.82 13.36
CA ALA A 393 4.42 10.03 14.80
C ALA A 393 2.96 10.22 15.19
N LEU A 394 2.37 9.27 15.91
CA LEU A 394 1.07 9.46 16.53
C LEU A 394 1.20 10.77 17.30
N ARG A 395 0.56 11.83 16.82
CA ARG A 395 0.42 13.08 17.56
C ARG A 395 -0.10 12.66 18.92
N GLN A 396 0.75 12.76 19.95
CA GLN A 396 0.32 12.60 21.32
C GLN A 396 -0.85 13.56 21.49
N ALA A 397 -2.04 13.03 21.74
CA ALA A 397 -3.18 13.83 22.16
C ALA A 397 -2.95 14.27 23.61
N SER A 398 -1.85 14.99 23.86
CA SER A 398 -1.57 15.67 25.12
C SER A 398 -2.12 17.08 25.02
N SER A 399 -3.45 17.22 25.08
CA SER A 399 -4.14 18.52 25.12
C SER A 399 -5.56 18.36 25.67
N ALA A 400 -5.72 17.64 26.79
CA ALA A 400 -6.98 17.61 27.53
C ALA A 400 -6.73 17.28 29.01
N ALA A 401 -5.82 18.00 29.65
CA ALA A 401 -5.71 18.01 31.11
C ALA A 401 -5.07 19.34 31.55
N GLY A 402 -5.91 20.30 31.90
CA GLY A 402 -5.45 21.53 32.55
C GLY A 402 -6.22 22.79 32.17
N GLU A 403 -7.47 22.93 32.62
CA GLU A 403 -7.92 24.22 33.14
C GLU A 403 -9.02 24.00 34.17
N VAL A 404 -8.63 24.14 35.44
CA VAL A 404 -9.49 24.13 36.62
C VAL A 404 -10.11 25.53 36.71
N GLY A 405 -11.38 25.65 36.34
CA GLY A 405 -12.19 26.86 36.49
C GLY A 405 -13.17 26.73 37.66
N VAL A 406 -13.04 27.65 38.61
CA VAL A 406 -13.83 27.86 39.84
C VAL A 406 -15.35 28.01 39.56
N PRO A 407 -16.26 27.49 40.42
CA PRO A 407 -17.71 27.63 40.22
C PRO A 407 -18.28 28.90 40.90
N PRO A 408 -19.37 29.49 40.35
CA PRO A 408 -20.29 30.29 41.15
C PRO A 408 -21.64 29.58 41.39
N SER A 409 -21.87 29.31 42.67
CA SER A 409 -23.10 29.42 43.45
C SER A 409 -24.48 29.58 42.75
N GLY A 410 -25.30 28.52 42.86
CA GLY A 410 -26.73 28.60 43.27
C GLY A 410 -27.81 28.79 42.19
N PRO A 411 -29.11 28.59 42.56
CA PRO A 411 -29.74 27.27 42.59
C PRO A 411 -31.08 27.22 41.84
N LEU A 412 -31.51 26.04 41.35
CA LEU A 412 -32.95 25.73 41.33
C LEU A 412 -33.24 24.23 41.24
N ILE A 413 -34.22 23.87 42.06
CA ILE A 413 -34.79 22.56 42.37
C ILE A 413 -35.59 22.02 41.18
N THR A 414 -35.53 20.72 40.89
CA THR A 414 -36.73 19.92 40.56
C THR A 414 -36.50 18.46 40.93
N THR A 415 -37.35 17.99 41.83
CA THR A 415 -37.49 16.63 42.34
C THR A 415 -38.28 15.77 41.36
N THR A 416 -37.79 14.58 41.03
CA THR A 416 -38.65 13.42 40.81
C THR A 416 -38.00 12.18 41.42
N ARG A 417 -38.72 11.60 42.39
CA ARG A 417 -38.48 10.28 42.96
C ARG A 417 -39.09 9.24 42.01
N PHE A 418 -38.40 8.13 41.81
CA PHE A 418 -39.05 6.84 41.58
C PHE A 418 -38.21 5.76 42.24
N SER A 419 -38.73 5.24 43.35
CA SER A 419 -38.33 3.97 43.95
C SER A 419 -39.13 2.87 43.25
N ASP A 420 -38.49 1.75 42.90
CA ASP A 420 -38.89 0.41 43.39
C ASP A 420 -38.32 -0.75 42.53
N LEU A 421 -37.67 -1.69 43.25
CA LEU A 421 -37.42 -3.12 42.96
C LEU A 421 -36.23 -3.53 42.06
N PRO A 422 -35.70 -4.77 42.21
CA PRO A 422 -35.04 -5.27 43.42
C PRO A 422 -33.64 -5.88 43.11
N ALA A 423 -32.88 -6.07 44.19
CA ALA A 423 -31.56 -6.66 44.21
C ALA A 423 -31.51 -8.09 43.66
N THR A 424 -30.57 -8.34 42.74
CA THR A 424 -29.88 -9.63 42.67
C THR A 424 -28.38 -9.38 42.58
N ALA A 425 -27.67 -9.92 43.56
CA ALA A 425 -26.24 -9.89 43.68
C ALA A 425 -25.61 -10.79 42.61
N ASN A 426 -24.67 -10.24 41.85
CA ASN A 426 -23.57 -11.00 41.28
C ASN A 426 -22.33 -10.13 41.27
N SER A 427 -21.41 -10.44 42.17
CA SER A 427 -20.07 -9.89 42.23
C SER A 427 -19.28 -10.40 41.02
N GLY A 428 -19.30 -9.62 39.95
CA GLY A 428 -18.41 -9.76 38.81
C GLY A 428 -17.49 -8.55 38.78
N SER A 429 -16.25 -8.72 39.25
CA SER A 429 -15.18 -7.74 39.07
C SER A 429 -14.94 -7.56 37.58
N VAL A 430 -15.50 -6.50 37.00
CA VAL A 430 -15.15 -6.01 35.67
C VAL A 430 -13.87 -5.21 35.84
N ALA A 431 -12.73 -5.88 35.64
CA ALA A 431 -11.47 -5.19 35.38
C ALA A 431 -11.62 -4.42 34.07
N LEU A 432 -11.81 -3.10 34.18
CA LEU A 432 -11.64 -2.16 33.07
C LEU A 432 -10.16 -2.18 32.69
N ASP A 433 -9.82 -3.05 31.75
CA ASP A 433 -8.53 -3.05 31.04
C ASP A 433 -8.50 -1.88 30.05
N THR A 434 -8.50 -0.66 30.57
CA THR A 434 -8.24 0.58 29.82
C THR A 434 -6.74 0.88 29.82
N THR A 435 -5.95 -0.07 29.34
CA THR A 435 -4.60 0.24 28.82
C THR A 435 -4.66 0.11 27.31
N ALA A 436 -5.20 1.14 26.65
CA ALA A 436 -5.09 1.31 25.21
C ALA A 436 -3.61 1.53 24.86
N SER A 437 -2.84 0.45 24.83
CA SER A 437 -1.49 0.40 24.30
C SER A 437 -1.56 0.90 22.86
N GLN A 438 -1.14 2.15 22.66
CA GLN A 438 -1.08 2.79 21.35
C GLN A 438 -0.08 2.02 20.49
N ARG A 439 -0.60 1.15 19.63
CA ARG A 439 0.22 0.36 18.73
C ARG A 439 0.43 1.10 17.40
N PRO A 440 1.60 0.93 16.76
CA PRO A 440 1.89 1.59 15.50
C PRO A 440 0.89 1.13 14.44
N SER A 441 0.20 2.09 13.83
CA SER A 441 -0.82 1.85 12.81
C SER A 441 -0.21 1.52 11.45
N ALA A 442 1.06 1.85 11.25
CA ALA A 442 1.82 1.54 10.05
C ALA A 442 3.28 1.21 10.40
N LEU A 443 3.87 0.28 9.65
CA LEU A 443 5.26 -0.16 9.80
C LEU A 443 6.00 -0.04 8.48
N VAL A 444 7.13 0.67 8.46
CA VAL A 444 8.01 0.83 7.30
C VAL A 444 9.16 -0.19 7.37
N LEU A 445 9.45 -0.89 6.27
CA LEU A 445 10.57 -1.81 6.18
C LEU A 445 11.47 -1.46 5.01
N ARG A 446 12.78 -1.57 5.21
CA ARG A 446 13.79 -1.31 4.19
C ARG A 446 14.83 -2.40 4.12
N HIS A 447 15.41 -2.56 2.94
CA HIS A 447 16.54 -3.45 2.68
C HIS A 447 17.75 -2.59 2.29
N GLY A 448 18.93 -2.83 2.88
CA GLY A 448 20.18 -2.20 2.41
C GLY A 448 20.56 -0.85 3.03
N LEU A 449 19.95 -0.43 4.16
CA LEU A 449 20.40 0.78 4.84
C LEU A 449 21.62 0.48 5.70
N LYS A 450 22.81 0.61 5.12
CA LYS A 450 24.04 0.65 5.92
C LYS A 450 24.11 2.00 6.62
N VAL A 451 23.83 2.02 7.92
CA VAL A 451 24.18 3.15 8.78
C VAL A 451 25.69 3.08 8.96
N THR A 452 26.41 3.97 8.28
CA THR A 452 27.87 4.13 8.41
C THR A 452 28.19 5.25 9.37
#